data_AF-A0A450X4X9-F1
#
_entry.id   AF-A0A450X4X9-F1
#
_cell.length_a   1.000
_cell.length_b   1.000
_cell.length_c   1.000
_cell.angle_alpha   90.00
_cell.angle_beta   90.00
_cell.angle_gamma   90.00
#
_symmetry.space_group_name_H-M   'P 1'
#
loop_
_entity.id
_entity.type
_entity.pdbx_description
1 polymer ?
#
loop_
_entity_poly.entity_id
_entity_poly.type
_entity_poly.pdbx_seq_one_letter_code
_entity_poly.pdbx_strand_id
1 'polypeptide(L)'
;MEIRRIAVLQNAISVILVHNHPAENVTPSDADKDLTDRLILGRILHIPVFDHLIIRQYLSFNAAGLMEELRQSLKWVSLYEIEERIRAQEKRLREQAVRKTAEDGKREGKEEEMRQGLREGREMGRKEGIEMGIKKGVEIKNRERGRLAGRREKR
;
A
#
# COMPACT_ATOMS: atom_id res chain seq x y z
N MET A 1 -34.10 6.43 20.32
CA MET A 1 -33.20 6.69 21.48
C MET A 1 -33.36 5.64 22.58
N GLU A 2 -34.49 4.93 22.70
CA GLU A 2 -34.74 4.03 23.83
C GLU A 2 -34.00 2.69 23.80
N ILE A 3 -33.72 2.12 22.62
CA ILE A 3 -33.12 0.77 22.48
C ILE A 3 -31.75 0.68 23.20
N ARG A 4 -30.93 1.72 23.14
CA ARG A 4 -29.61 1.75 23.80
C ARG A 4 -29.65 2.05 25.29
N ARG A 5 -30.76 2.59 25.80
CA ARG A 5 -30.88 2.92 27.23
C ARG A 5 -30.65 1.70 28.09
N ILE A 6 -31.20 0.55 27.70
CA ILE A 6 -31.03 -0.72 28.44
C ILE A 6 -29.56 -1.14 28.43
N ALA A 7 -28.88 -1.06 27.29
CA ALA A 7 -27.47 -1.41 27.19
C ALA A 7 -26.59 -0.58 28.13
N VAL A 8 -26.84 0.73 28.21
CA VAL A 8 -26.14 1.62 29.15
C VAL A 8 -26.45 1.25 30.60
N LEU A 9 -27.73 1.07 30.94
CA LEU A 9 -28.15 0.73 32.30
C LEU A 9 -27.59 -0.63 32.77
N GLN A 10 -27.32 -1.54 31.85
CA GLN A 10 -26.74 -2.84 32.14
C GLN A 10 -25.21 -2.86 32.06
N ASN A 11 -24.55 -1.71 31.85
CA ASN A 11 -23.10 -1.62 31.62
C ASN A 11 -22.62 -2.59 30.52
N ALA A 12 -23.41 -2.75 29.46
CA ALA A 12 -23.12 -3.70 28.41
C ALA A 12 -21.90 -3.27 27.59
N ILE A 13 -20.97 -4.20 27.36
CA ILE A 13 -19.78 -3.98 26.52
C ILE A 13 -20.17 -3.96 25.03
N SER A 14 -21.21 -4.71 24.65
CA SER A 14 -21.74 -4.78 23.29
C SER A 14 -23.19 -5.28 23.32
N VAL A 15 -23.89 -5.19 22.19
CA VAL A 15 -25.25 -5.73 22.05
C VAL A 15 -25.39 -6.59 20.80
N ILE A 16 -26.28 -7.57 20.85
CA ILE A 16 -26.75 -8.34 19.69
C ILE A 16 -28.23 -8.01 19.50
N LEU A 17 -28.60 -7.66 18.27
CA LEU A 17 -30.01 -7.45 17.91
C LEU A 17 -30.61 -8.79 17.50
N VAL A 18 -31.86 -9.03 17.92
CA VAL A 18 -32.57 -10.26 17.58
C VAL A 18 -33.96 -9.89 17.09
N HIS A 19 -34.28 -10.33 15.87
CA HIS A 19 -35.60 -10.18 15.27
C HIS A 19 -36.16 -11.55 14.92
N ASN A 20 -37.43 -11.80 15.23
CA ASN A 20 -38.11 -13.05 14.89
C ASN A 20 -38.97 -12.82 13.65
N HIS A 21 -38.75 -13.59 12.59
CA HIS A 21 -39.60 -13.58 11.39
C HIS A 21 -40.72 -14.62 11.54
N PRO A 22 -41.99 -14.21 11.68
CA PRO A 22 -43.13 -15.12 11.71
C PRO A 22 -43.49 -15.69 10.33
N ALA A 23 -42.72 -15.37 9.28
CA ALA A 23 -42.76 -16.01 7.96
C ALA A 23 -41.55 -16.95 7.77
N GLU A 24 -41.63 -17.92 6.85
CA GLU A 24 -40.50 -18.83 6.58
C GLU A 24 -39.30 -18.13 5.92
N ASN A 25 -39.47 -16.91 5.41
CA ASN A 25 -38.42 -16.15 4.77
C ASN A 25 -37.53 -15.44 5.82
N VAL A 26 -36.24 -15.78 5.85
CA VAL A 26 -35.21 -15.11 6.69
C VAL A 26 -34.47 -13.99 5.98
N THR A 27 -34.88 -13.61 4.77
CA THR A 27 -34.31 -12.46 4.06
C THR A 27 -34.53 -11.20 4.90
N PRO A 28 -33.46 -10.45 5.24
CA PRO A 28 -33.59 -9.18 5.96
C PRO A 28 -34.42 -8.18 5.18
N SER A 29 -35.39 -7.57 5.84
CA SER A 29 -36.15 -6.46 5.25
C SER A 29 -35.32 -5.18 5.20
N ASP A 30 -35.74 -4.21 4.39
CA ASP A 30 -35.13 -2.88 4.39
C ASP A 30 -35.27 -2.17 5.73
N ALA A 31 -36.34 -2.46 6.48
CA ALA A 31 -36.53 -1.96 7.84
C ALA A 31 -35.50 -2.55 8.82
N ASP A 32 -35.16 -3.84 8.69
CA ASP A 32 -34.12 -4.46 9.50
C ASP A 32 -32.76 -3.83 9.21
N LYS A 33 -32.43 -3.61 7.94
CA LYS A 33 -31.18 -2.96 7.52
C LYS A 33 -31.10 -1.51 8.01
N ASP A 34 -32.17 -0.74 7.85
CA ASP A 34 -32.22 0.66 8.30
C ASP A 34 -32.07 0.80 9.82
N LEU A 35 -32.79 -0.04 10.58
CA LEU A 35 -32.68 -0.08 12.03
C LEU A 35 -31.26 -0.45 12.47
N THR A 36 -30.68 -1.46 11.82
CA THR A 36 -29.32 -1.93 12.10
C THR A 36 -28.31 -0.84 11.81
N ASP A 37 -28.41 -0.16 10.66
CA ASP A 37 -27.52 0.94 10.26
C ASP A 37 -27.53 2.07 11.30
N ARG A 38 -28.74 2.53 11.66
CA ARG A 38 -28.94 3.57 12.68
C ARG A 38 -28.35 3.16 14.03
N LEU A 39 -28.47 1.89 14.39
CA LEU A 39 -27.93 1.37 15.64
C LEU A 39 -26.42 1.15 15.55
N ILE A 40 -25.83 0.73 14.44
CA ILE A 40 -24.37 0.63 14.30
C ILE A 40 -23.71 2.01 14.48
N LEU A 41 -24.30 3.05 13.89
CA LEU A 41 -23.72 4.38 13.79
C LEU A 41 -23.90 5.27 15.02
N GLY A 42 -24.77 4.93 15.97
CA GLY A 42 -24.84 5.61 17.27
C GLY A 42 -23.67 5.28 18.21
N ARG A 43 -22.43 5.42 17.70
CA ARG A 43 -21.16 5.18 18.38
C ARG A 43 -20.87 6.13 19.54
N ILE A 44 -21.69 7.16 19.74
CA ILE A 44 -21.56 8.14 20.83
C ILE A 44 -21.35 7.44 22.19
N LEU A 45 -22.10 6.36 22.44
CA LEU A 45 -22.06 5.63 23.70
C LEU A 45 -20.96 4.55 23.77
N HIS A 46 -20.18 4.35 22.71
CA HIS A 46 -19.12 3.32 22.63
C HIS A 46 -19.60 1.88 22.90
N ILE A 47 -20.90 1.61 22.75
CA ILE A 47 -21.49 0.27 22.82
C ILE A 47 -21.76 -0.21 21.38
N PRO A 48 -20.89 -1.07 20.81
CA PRO A 48 -21.06 -1.59 19.45
C PRO A 48 -22.22 -2.60 19.38
N VAL A 49 -22.90 -2.58 18.23
CA VAL A 49 -23.74 -3.70 17.80
C VAL A 49 -22.83 -4.75 17.19
N PHE A 50 -22.75 -5.91 17.85
CA PHE A 50 -21.88 -7.01 17.42
C PHE A 50 -22.47 -7.74 16.20
N ASP A 51 -23.77 -8.05 16.25
CA ASP A 51 -24.49 -8.74 15.18
C ASP A 51 -25.99 -8.42 15.23
N HIS A 52 -26.70 -8.72 14.16
CA HIS A 52 -28.16 -8.79 14.09
C HIS A 52 -28.58 -10.17 13.60
N LEU A 53 -29.30 -10.89 14.43
CA LEU A 53 -29.81 -12.23 14.17
C LEU A 53 -31.29 -12.19 13.80
N ILE A 54 -31.64 -12.75 12.64
CA ILE A 54 -33.02 -13.07 12.28
C ILE A 54 -33.28 -14.54 12.61
N ILE A 55 -34.18 -14.79 13.57
CA ILE A 55 -34.43 -16.13 14.10
C ILE A 55 -35.74 -16.69 13.52
N ARG A 56 -35.59 -17.83 12.83
CA ARG A 56 -36.59 -18.88 12.52
C ARG A 56 -35.94 -19.97 11.64
N GLN A 57 -35.27 -19.57 10.56
CA GLN A 57 -34.29 -20.41 9.82
C GLN A 57 -32.84 -19.96 10.06
N TYR A 58 -32.63 -18.99 10.96
CA TYR A 58 -31.36 -18.40 11.36
C TYR A 58 -30.61 -17.67 10.22
N LEU A 59 -30.47 -16.35 10.37
CA LEU A 59 -29.55 -15.55 9.57
C LEU A 59 -28.80 -14.59 10.49
N SER A 60 -27.47 -14.53 10.34
CA SER A 60 -26.59 -13.56 10.98
C SER A 60 -26.19 -12.50 9.96
N PHE A 61 -26.41 -11.22 10.28
CA PHE A 61 -25.97 -10.12 9.43
C PHE A 61 -24.45 -10.10 9.29
N ASN A 62 -23.73 -10.47 10.36
CA ASN A 62 -22.28 -10.52 10.34
C ASN A 62 -21.78 -11.66 9.41
N ALA A 63 -22.37 -12.85 9.52
CA ALA A 63 -22.04 -13.98 8.64
C ALA A 63 -22.41 -13.72 7.17
N ALA A 64 -23.49 -12.97 6.93
CA ALA A 64 -23.92 -12.58 5.59
C ALA A 64 -23.14 -11.39 5.01
N GLY A 65 -22.19 -10.80 5.75
CA GLY A 65 -21.42 -9.62 5.31
C GLY A 65 -22.16 -8.29 5.39
N LEU A 66 -23.45 -8.29 5.76
CA LEU A 66 -24.29 -7.10 5.87
C LEU A 66 -23.78 -6.13 6.95
N MET A 67 -23.18 -6.64 8.03
CA MET A 67 -22.61 -5.76 9.06
C MET A 67 -21.49 -4.87 8.51
N GLU A 68 -20.66 -5.39 7.60
CA GLU A 68 -19.56 -4.63 7.01
C GLU A 68 -20.08 -3.57 6.04
N GLU A 69 -21.05 -3.93 5.20
CA GLU A 69 -21.75 -3.00 4.32
C GLU A 69 -22.37 -1.84 5.11
N LEU A 70 -23.13 -2.15 6.16
CA LEU A 70 -23.82 -1.12 6.95
C LEU A 70 -22.85 -0.24 7.76
N ARG A 71 -21.69 -0.75 8.19
CA ARG A 71 -20.65 0.09 8.84
C ARG A 71 -20.08 1.15 7.92
N GLN A 72 -20.14 0.93 6.61
CA GLN A 72 -19.65 1.86 5.58
C GLN A 72 -20.74 2.85 5.13
N SER A 73 -22.00 2.63 5.52
CA SER A 73 -23.11 3.54 5.24
C SER A 73 -22.80 4.96 5.76
N LEU A 74 -23.24 5.95 4.98
CA LEU A 74 -23.22 7.37 5.36
C LEU A 74 -24.62 7.87 5.77
N LYS A 75 -25.64 7.02 5.68
CA LYS A 75 -27.06 7.41 5.83
C LYS A 75 -27.36 8.02 7.19
N TRP A 76 -26.83 7.44 8.27
CA TRP A 76 -27.06 7.89 9.64
C TRP A 76 -25.79 8.43 10.33
N VAL A 77 -24.76 8.78 9.55
CA VAL A 77 -23.49 9.29 10.08
C VAL A 77 -23.59 10.80 10.32
N SER A 78 -23.08 11.26 11.47
CA SER A 78 -23.01 12.70 11.74
C SER A 78 -22.01 13.41 10.83
N LEU A 79 -22.26 14.67 10.47
CA LEU A 79 -21.33 15.46 9.66
C LEU A 79 -19.92 15.49 10.25
N TYR A 80 -19.79 15.58 11.57
CA TYR A 80 -18.49 15.53 12.25
C TYR A 80 -17.73 14.22 11.97
N GLU A 81 -18.41 13.07 12.05
CA GLU A 81 -17.77 11.79 11.74
C GLU A 81 -17.43 11.67 10.25
N ILE A 82 -18.23 12.26 9.35
CA ILE A 82 -17.91 12.35 7.93
C ILE A 82 -16.64 13.19 7.72
N GLU A 83 -16.53 14.36 8.34
CA GLU A 83 -15.33 15.21 8.27
C GLU A 83 -14.08 14.49 8.77
N GLU A 84 -14.18 13.79 9.91
CA GLU A 84 -13.07 13.02 10.46
C GLU A 84 -12.66 11.87 9.53
N ARG A 85 -13.61 11.19 8.88
CA ARG A 85 -13.32 10.17 7.86
C ARG A 85 -12.58 10.77 6.67
N ILE A 86 -13.03 11.92 6.16
CA ILE A 86 -12.38 12.62 5.04
C ILE A 86 -10.96 13.01 5.41
N ARG A 87 -10.76 13.65 6.57
CA ARG A 87 -9.42 14.05 7.06
C ARG A 87 -8.48 12.84 7.18
N ALA A 88 -8.98 11.73 7.71
CA ALA A 88 -8.20 10.50 7.82
C ALA A 88 -7.83 9.92 6.44
N GLN A 89 -8.75 9.96 5.48
CA GLN A 89 -8.49 9.52 4.09
C GLN A 89 -7.48 10.42 3.40
N GLU A 90 -7.62 11.74 3.48
CA GLU A 90 -6.69 12.72 2.92
C GLU A 90 -5.27 12.53 3.47
N LYS A 91 -5.15 12.34 4.80
CA LYS A 91 -3.86 12.08 5.44
C LYS A 91 -3.20 10.80 4.90
N ARG A 92 -3.96 9.71 4.78
CA ARG A 92 -3.47 8.43 4.23
C ARG A 92 -3.01 8.57 2.79
N LEU A 93 -3.79 9.25 1.95
CA LEU A 93 -3.44 9.50 0.55
C LEU A 93 -2.17 10.35 0.46
N ARG A 94 -2.04 11.37 1.30
CA ARG A 94 -0.83 12.21 1.37
C ARG A 94 0.41 11.39 1.78
N GLU A 95 0.30 10.54 2.80
CA GLU A 95 1.39 9.67 3.24
C GLU A 95 1.81 8.69 2.13
N GLN A 96 0.83 8.08 1.44
CA GLN A 96 1.08 7.19 0.30
C GLN A 96 1.76 7.93 -0.85
N ALA A 97 1.31 9.15 -1.17
CA ALA A 97 1.92 9.98 -2.20
C ALA A 97 3.38 10.31 -1.87
N VAL A 98 3.66 10.77 -0.63
CA VAL A 98 5.02 11.06 -0.18
C VAL A 98 5.91 9.83 -0.26
N ARG A 99 5.42 8.67 0.19
CA ARG A 99 6.17 7.41 0.13
C ARG A 99 6.48 7.01 -1.31
N LYS A 100 5.48 7.07 -2.19
CA LYS A 100 5.64 6.73 -3.60
C LYS A 100 6.65 7.66 -4.26
N THR A 101 6.55 8.96 -4.05
CA THR A 101 7.53 9.94 -4.58
C THR A 101 8.94 9.67 -4.06
N ALA A 102 9.10 9.28 -2.80
CA ALA A 102 10.40 8.91 -2.25
C ALA A 102 10.96 7.60 -2.85
N GLU A 103 10.11 6.62 -3.13
CA GLU A 103 10.48 5.36 -3.80
C GLU A 103 10.87 5.60 -5.27
N ASP A 104 10.07 6.38 -5.99
CA ASP A 104 10.31 6.76 -7.38
C ASP A 104 11.63 7.55 -7.50
N GLY A 105 11.84 8.58 -6.66
CA GLY A 105 13.08 9.36 -6.66
C GLY A 105 14.34 8.53 -6.33
N LYS A 106 14.25 7.55 -5.42
CA LYS A 106 15.36 6.62 -5.15
C LYS A 106 15.68 5.73 -6.35
N ARG A 107 14.65 5.31 -7.09
CA ARG A 107 14.82 4.48 -8.28
C ARG A 107 15.46 5.28 -9.40
N GLU A 108 14.94 6.46 -9.68
CA GLU A 108 15.48 7.37 -10.70
C GLU A 108 16.95 7.71 -10.41
N GLY A 109 17.29 8.06 -9.15
CA GLY A 109 18.67 8.34 -8.77
C GLY A 109 19.63 7.16 -9.00
N LYS A 110 19.22 5.93 -8.67
CA LYS A 110 20.04 4.72 -8.95
C LYS A 110 20.21 4.47 -10.45
N GLU A 111 19.17 4.69 -11.24
CA GLU A 111 19.22 4.53 -12.70
C GLU A 111 20.15 5.58 -13.33
N GLU A 112 20.11 6.82 -12.85
CA GLU A 112 21.03 7.89 -13.28
C GLU A 112 22.48 7.61 -12.90
N GLU A 113 22.76 7.24 -11.64
CA GLU A 113 24.10 6.86 -11.18
C GLU A 113 24.69 5.70 -12.00
N MET A 114 23.89 4.66 -12.26
CA MET A 114 24.32 3.52 -13.08
C MET A 114 24.65 3.96 -14.51
N ARG A 115 23.82 4.80 -15.13
CA ARG A 115 24.07 5.33 -16.48
C ARG A 115 25.35 6.16 -16.55
N GLN A 116 25.57 7.00 -15.55
CA GLN A 116 26.77 7.83 -15.46
C GLN A 116 28.02 6.95 -15.30
N GLY A 117 28.00 6.00 -14.36
CA GLY A 117 29.11 5.07 -14.14
C GLY A 117 29.47 4.23 -15.37
N LEU A 118 28.47 3.75 -16.13
CA LEU A 118 28.70 3.03 -17.39
C LEU A 118 29.37 3.91 -18.45
N ARG A 119 28.99 5.19 -18.53
CA ARG A 119 29.55 6.15 -19.50
C ARG A 119 31.00 6.48 -19.16
N GLU A 120 31.27 6.80 -17.90
CA GLU A 120 32.62 7.08 -17.39
C GLU A 120 33.53 5.86 -17.55
N GLY A 121 33.05 4.67 -17.20
CA GLY A 121 33.80 3.41 -17.36
C GLY A 121 34.17 3.12 -18.82
N ARG A 122 33.25 3.36 -19.78
CA ARG A 122 33.55 3.22 -21.21
C ARG A 122 34.61 4.21 -21.69
N GLU A 123 34.54 5.47 -21.28
CA GLU A 123 35.51 6.48 -21.66
C GLU A 123 36.89 6.18 -21.09
N MET A 124 36.96 5.80 -19.82
CA MET A 124 38.19 5.45 -19.12
C MET A 124 38.84 4.22 -19.77
N GLY A 125 38.08 3.14 -19.95
CA GLY A 125 38.59 1.92 -20.61
C GLY A 125 39.03 2.16 -22.05
N ARG A 126 38.37 3.05 -22.79
CA ARG A 126 38.81 3.46 -24.13
C ARG A 126 40.15 4.19 -24.09
N LYS A 127 40.32 5.15 -23.17
CA LYS A 127 41.59 5.89 -23.00
C LYS A 127 42.73 4.96 -22.62
N GLU A 128 42.53 4.12 -21.60
CA GLU A 128 43.52 3.15 -21.14
C GLU A 128 43.89 2.13 -22.22
N GLY A 129 42.90 1.64 -22.97
CA GLY A 129 43.12 0.72 -24.08
C GLY A 129 43.98 1.34 -25.19
N ILE A 130 43.71 2.60 -25.55
CA ILE A 130 44.53 3.34 -26.51
C ILE A 130 45.95 3.53 -25.98
N GLU A 131 46.12 3.96 -24.74
CA GLU A 131 47.43 4.19 -24.14
C GLU A 131 48.27 2.91 -24.07
N MET A 132 47.67 1.80 -23.62
CA MET A 132 48.32 0.48 -23.60
C MET A 132 48.68 0.01 -25.00
N GLY A 133 47.81 0.22 -25.99
CA GLY A 133 48.07 -0.12 -27.39
C GLY A 133 49.29 0.64 -27.93
N ILE A 134 49.38 1.94 -27.65
CA ILE A 134 50.52 2.78 -28.03
C ILE A 134 51.80 2.30 -27.33
N LYS A 135 51.78 2.08 -26.01
CA LYS A 135 52.94 1.58 -25.23
C LYS A 135 53.46 0.25 -25.78
N LYS A 136 52.58 -0.73 -25.98
CA LYS A 136 52.96 -2.03 -26.57
C LYS A 136 53.53 -1.88 -27.98
N GLY A 137 52.91 -1.03 -28.82
CA GLY A 137 53.41 -0.77 -30.17
C GLY A 137 54.83 -0.18 -30.18
N VAL A 138 55.12 0.75 -29.26
CA VAL A 138 56.46 1.34 -29.08
C VAL A 138 57.47 0.30 -28.60
N GLU A 139 57.10 -0.54 -27.62
CA GLU A 139 57.96 -1.63 -27.15
C GLU A 139 58.33 -2.61 -28.26
N ILE A 140 57.35 -3.03 -29.08
CA ILE A 140 57.58 -3.94 -30.20
C ILE A 140 58.57 -3.33 -31.20
N LYS A 141 58.36 -2.06 -31.60
CA LYS A 141 59.25 -1.33 -32.51
C LYS A 141 60.68 -1.22 -31.96
N ASN A 142 60.83 -0.95 -30.67
CA ASN A 142 62.14 -0.86 -30.03
C ASN A 142 62.85 -2.22 -30.01
N ARG A 143 62.12 -3.31 -29.75
CA ARG A 143 62.66 -4.68 -29.77
C ARG A 143 63.12 -5.11 -31.17
N GLU A 144 62.37 -4.73 -32.21
CA GLU A 144 62.77 -4.98 -33.62
C GLU A 144 64.01 -4.17 -34.03
N ARG A 145 64.07 -2.88 -33.66
CA ARG A 145 65.25 -2.04 -33.91
C ARG A 145 66.51 -2.58 -33.21
N GLY A 146 66.40 -3.03 -31.96
CA GLY A 146 67.52 -3.64 -31.23
C GLY A 146 68.04 -4.92 -31.90
N ARG A 147 67.15 -5.76 -32.43
CA ARG A 147 67.52 -6.97 -33.20
C ARG A 147 68.22 -6.64 -34.53
N LEU A 148 67.80 -5.58 -35.21
CA LEU A 148 68.42 -5.10 -36.45
C LEU A 148 69.81 -4.49 -36.22
N ALA A 149 70.01 -3.77 -35.11
CA ALA A 149 71.31 -3.21 -34.72
C ALA A 149 72.32 -4.31 -34.36
N GLY A 150 71.93 -5.31 -33.57
CA GLY A 150 72.81 -6.42 -33.17
C GLY A 150 73.22 -7.37 -34.31
N ARG A 151 72.57 -7.30 -35.48
CA ARG A 151 73.01 -8.01 -36.70
C ARG A 151 74.08 -7.26 -37.49
N ARG A 152 74.27 -5.95 -37.27
CA ARG A 152 75.30 -5.15 -37.95
C ARG A 152 76.65 -5.18 -37.25
N GLU A 153 76.72 -5.47 -35.95
CA GLU A 153 77.96 -5.60 -35.18
C GLU A 153 78.65 -6.98 -35.26
N LYS A 154 78.04 -7.97 -35.91
CA LYS A 154 78.62 -9.32 -36.09
C LYS A 154 79.18 -9.57 -37.51
N ARG A 155 79.54 -8.52 -38.24
CA ARG A 155 80.24 -8.60 -39.54
C ARG A 155 81.70 -8.21 -39.38
#